data_AF-A0A2V6D5U4-F1
#
_entry.id   AF-A0A2V6D5U4-F1
#
_cell.length_a   1.000
_cell.length_b   1.000
_cell.length_c   1.000
_cell.angle_alpha   90.00
_cell.angle_beta   90.00
_cell.angle_gamma   90.00
#
_symmetry.space_group_name_H-M   'P 1'
#
loop_
_entity.id
_entity.type
_entity.pdbx_description
1 polymer ?
#
loop_
_entity_poly.entity_id
_entity_poly.type
_entity_poly.pdbx_seq_one_letter_code
_entity_poly.pdbx_strand_id
1 'polypeptide(L)'
;LLGAASTAYNWNLNFGDIASIWRGGCIIRAKFLNRIVEAYARNPNLHNLLLDEYFTDIIARTQHNWRVAVSTAINYGVAAPAFSASIAYFDSYRSARLPANLLQAQRDYFGAHTYERVDKPGIFHTDWIGDQPAQEITAPKPTAKRHAGE
;
A
#
# COMPACT_ATOMS: atom_id res chain seq x y z
N LEU A 1 0.33 9.40 2.66
CA LEU A 1 -0.87 10.26 2.71
C LEU A 1 -0.61 11.65 2.16
N LEU A 2 0.25 12.48 2.80
CA LEU A 2 0.54 13.84 2.32
C LEU A 2 1.06 13.89 0.87
N GLY A 3 1.91 12.93 0.47
CA GLY A 3 2.31 12.73 -0.93
C GLY A 3 1.12 12.62 -1.89
N ALA A 4 0.19 11.70 -1.60
CA ALA A 4 -1.00 11.50 -2.40
C ALA A 4 -1.90 12.75 -2.45
N ALA A 5 -2.07 13.47 -1.33
CA ALA A 5 -2.83 14.71 -1.28
C ALA A 5 -2.18 15.82 -2.11
N SER A 6 -0.85 15.96 -2.03
CA SER A 6 -0.11 16.94 -2.83
C SER A 6 -0.33 16.72 -4.32
N THR A 7 -0.34 15.47 -4.77
CA THR A 7 -0.64 15.10 -6.16
C THR A 7 -2.10 15.35 -6.52
N ALA A 8 -3.06 14.91 -5.69
CA ALA A 8 -4.48 15.01 -6.00
C ALA A 8 -4.98 16.46 -6.07
N TYR A 9 -4.40 17.35 -5.27
CA TYR A 9 -4.82 18.76 -5.15
C TYR A 9 -3.81 19.76 -5.73
N ASN A 10 -2.76 19.28 -6.40
CA ASN A 10 -1.70 20.11 -7.00
C ASN A 10 -1.08 21.13 -6.03
N TRP A 11 -0.91 20.75 -4.75
CA TRP A 11 -0.42 21.66 -3.72
C TRP A 11 1.10 21.87 -3.72
N ASN A 12 1.84 21.01 -4.42
CA ASN A 12 3.31 21.05 -4.45
C ASN A 12 3.93 21.17 -3.04
N LEU A 13 3.50 20.29 -2.13
CA LEU A 13 3.90 20.34 -0.72
C LEU A 13 5.40 20.10 -0.55
N ASN A 14 6.05 20.93 0.28
CA ASN A 14 7.41 20.68 0.74
C ASN A 14 7.39 19.88 2.06
N PHE A 15 7.70 18.58 2.00
CA PHE A 15 7.68 17.71 3.18
C PHE A 15 8.79 18.01 4.19
N GLY A 16 9.94 18.56 3.75
CA GLY A 16 11.01 19.00 4.64
C GLY A 16 10.57 20.19 5.49
N ASP A 17 9.94 21.19 4.87
CA ASP A 17 9.41 22.37 5.57
C ASP A 17 8.29 22.00 6.54
N ILE A 18 7.35 21.14 6.12
CA ILE A 18 6.28 20.63 6.98
C ILE A 18 6.87 19.94 8.22
N ALA A 19 7.84 19.03 8.03
CA ALA A 19 8.49 18.35 9.14
C ALA A 19 9.27 19.34 10.04
N SER A 20 9.86 20.39 9.46
CA SER A 20 10.58 21.43 10.20
C SER A 20 9.65 22.23 11.11
N ILE A 21 8.47 22.62 10.62
CA ILE A 21 7.44 23.33 11.40
C ILE A 21 7.00 22.48 12.61
N TRP A 22 6.87 21.16 12.44
CA TRP A 22 6.49 20.27 13.54
C TRP A 22 7.56 20.13 14.64
N ARG A 23 8.79 20.62 14.44
CA ARG A 23 9.84 20.55 15.48
C ARG A 23 9.58 21.50 16.65
N GLY A 24 8.84 22.59 16.42
CA GLY A 24 8.59 23.62 17.42
C GLY A 24 7.09 23.78 17.70
N GLY A 25 6.73 24.03 18.97
CA GLY A 25 5.37 24.42 19.37
C GLY A 25 4.30 23.31 19.36
N CYS A 26 4.37 22.33 18.45
CA CYS A 26 3.36 21.29 18.37
C CYS A 26 3.52 20.19 19.45
N ILE A 27 2.47 19.40 19.68
CA ILE A 27 2.43 18.32 20.69
C ILE A 27 3.37 17.16 20.32
N ILE A 28 3.51 16.86 19.03
CA ILE A 28 4.32 15.73 18.53
C ILE A 28 5.83 16.06 18.41
N ARG A 29 6.26 17.22 18.90
CA ARG A 29 7.66 17.66 18.81
C ARG A 29 8.61 16.63 19.41
N ALA A 30 9.63 16.23 18.66
CA ALA A 30 10.61 15.24 19.08
C ALA A 30 11.91 15.37 18.29
N LYS A 31 13.03 14.90 18.86
CA LYS A 31 14.30 14.74 18.11
C LYS A 31 14.13 13.89 16.85
N PHE A 32 13.15 12.98 16.84
CA PHE A 32 12.77 12.16 15.70
C PHE A 32 12.44 12.99 14.44
N LEU A 33 11.79 14.15 14.59
CA LEU A 33 11.43 15.00 13.45
C LEU A 33 12.65 15.59 12.73
N ASN A 34 13.80 15.76 13.41
CA ASN A 34 15.04 16.14 12.75
C ASN A 34 15.46 15.09 11.71
N ARG A 35 15.25 13.80 11.99
CA ARG A 35 15.57 12.71 11.05
C ARG A 35 14.70 12.74 9.81
N ILE A 36 13.44 13.15 9.95
CA ILE A 36 12.53 13.34 8.81
C ILE A 36 12.97 14.54 7.96
N VAL A 37 13.32 15.67 8.60
CA VAL A 37 13.87 16.84 7.89
C VAL A 37 15.15 16.47 7.14
N GLU A 38 16.08 15.76 7.79
CA GLU A 38 17.32 15.29 7.18
C GLU A 38 17.06 14.35 5.98
N ALA A 39 16.08 13.45 6.08
CA ALA A 39 15.72 12.55 4.98
C ALA A 39 15.22 13.30 3.73
N TYR A 40 14.32 14.27 3.91
CA TYR A 40 13.84 15.09 2.78
C TYR A 40 14.88 16.11 2.30
N ALA A 41 15.83 16.53 3.14
CA ALA A 41 16.98 17.32 2.69
C ALA A 41 17.92 16.51 1.80
N ARG A 42 18.15 15.22 2.11
CA ARG A 42 18.90 14.30 1.24
C ARG A 42 18.16 14.00 -0.06
N ASN A 43 16.86 13.75 0.01
CA ASN A 43 16.02 13.45 -1.15
C ASN A 43 14.65 14.12 -1.04
N PRO A 44 14.44 15.28 -1.69
CA PRO A 44 13.16 15.97 -1.69
C PRO A 44 12.02 15.16 -2.34
N ASN A 45 12.36 14.22 -3.24
CA ASN A 45 11.42 13.37 -3.97
C ASN A 45 11.25 11.98 -3.32
N LEU A 46 11.57 11.85 -2.03
CA LEU A 46 11.43 10.59 -1.30
C LEU A 46 9.96 10.16 -1.24
N HIS A 47 9.66 8.99 -1.81
CA HIS A 47 8.28 8.48 -1.89
C HIS A 47 7.76 7.94 -0.55
N ASN A 48 8.66 7.40 0.28
CA ASN A 48 8.34 6.85 1.59
C ASN A 48 9.56 6.96 2.50
N LEU A 49 9.37 7.36 3.77
CA LEU A 49 10.44 7.46 4.76
C LEU A 49 11.15 6.12 5.02
N LEU A 50 10.47 4.99 4.83
CA LEU A 50 11.08 3.66 4.95
C LEU A 50 12.18 3.39 3.91
N LEU A 51 12.31 4.23 2.87
CA LEU A 51 13.33 4.11 1.82
C LEU A 51 14.56 4.98 2.09
N ASP A 52 14.51 5.85 3.10
CA ASP A 52 15.68 6.62 3.51
C ASP A 52 16.64 5.77 4.36
N GLU A 53 17.94 6.03 4.21
CA GLU A 53 19.02 5.23 4.79
C GLU A 53 18.92 5.11 6.31
N TYR A 54 18.59 6.20 7.01
CA TYR A 54 18.51 6.22 8.46
C TYR A 54 17.38 5.32 8.97
N PHE A 55 16.19 5.46 8.37
CA PHE A 55 15.03 4.66 8.78
C PHE A 55 15.20 3.20 8.39
N THR A 56 15.76 2.92 7.21
CA THR A 56 16.07 1.56 6.75
C THR A 56 16.99 0.84 7.76
N ASP A 57 18.07 1.50 8.17
CA ASP A 57 19.05 0.95 9.12
C ASP A 57 18.45 0.73 10.53
N ILE A 58 17.59 1.63 11.00
CA ILE A 58 16.86 1.44 12.26
C ILE A 58 15.94 0.22 12.17
N ILE A 59 15.12 0.11 11.13
CA ILE A 59 14.18 -1.01 10.96
C ILE A 59 14.94 -2.34 10.82
N ALA A 60 16.02 -2.37 10.03
CA ALA A 60 16.83 -3.56 9.85
C ALA A 60 17.36 -4.12 11.19
N ARG A 61 17.82 -3.24 12.10
CA ARG A 61 18.38 -3.63 13.40
C ARG A 61 17.32 -3.92 14.47
N THR A 62 16.10 -3.40 14.33
CA THR A 62 15.08 -3.46 15.40
C THR A 62 13.90 -4.38 15.10
N GLN A 63 13.65 -4.73 13.83
CA GLN A 63 12.45 -5.49 13.46
C GLN A 63 12.32 -6.85 14.17
N HIS A 64 13.43 -7.49 14.53
CA HIS A 64 13.38 -8.76 15.26
C HIS A 64 12.76 -8.59 16.65
N ASN A 65 13.27 -7.63 17.44
CA ASN A 65 12.75 -7.35 18.78
C ASN A 65 11.31 -6.83 18.72
N TRP A 66 10.95 -6.10 17.67
CA TRP A 66 9.58 -5.68 17.43
C TRP A 66 8.64 -6.88 17.26
N ARG A 67 9.04 -7.92 16.50
CA ARG A 67 8.28 -9.18 16.37
C ARG A 67 8.12 -9.88 17.71
N VAL A 68 9.20 -9.99 18.48
CA VAL A 68 9.17 -10.59 19.83
C VAL A 68 8.17 -9.88 20.72
N ALA A 69 8.16 -8.54 20.73
CA ALA A 69 7.20 -7.76 21.51
C ALA A 69 5.75 -8.01 21.08
N VAL A 70 5.47 -8.02 19.77
CA VAL A 70 4.12 -8.28 19.23
C VAL A 70 3.65 -9.70 19.55
N SER A 71 4.49 -10.71 19.29
CA SER A 71 4.17 -12.11 19.60
C SER A 71 3.95 -12.33 21.10
N THR A 72 4.76 -11.69 21.95
CA THR A 72 4.59 -11.75 23.40
C THR A 72 3.25 -11.14 23.80
N ALA A 73 2.92 -9.94 23.31
CA ALA A 73 1.64 -9.32 23.61
C ALA A 73 0.45 -10.23 23.25
N ILE A 74 0.48 -10.87 22.07
CA ILE A 74 -0.54 -11.82 21.64
C ILE A 74 -0.62 -13.03 22.57
N ASN A 75 0.50 -13.66 22.91
CA ASN A 75 0.54 -14.85 23.76
C ASN A 75 -0.01 -14.60 25.17
N TYR A 76 0.11 -13.37 25.68
CA TYR A 76 -0.39 -12.97 26.99
C TYR A 76 -1.78 -12.30 26.93
N GLY A 77 -2.43 -12.23 25.76
CA GLY A 77 -3.73 -11.59 25.61
C GLY A 77 -3.70 -10.07 25.80
N VAL A 78 -2.54 -9.42 25.66
CA VAL A 78 -2.38 -7.97 25.73
C VAL A 78 -2.64 -7.34 24.37
N ALA A 79 -3.61 -6.42 24.33
CA ALA A 79 -3.95 -5.71 23.10
C ALA A 79 -2.82 -4.76 22.66
N ALA A 80 -2.26 -4.97 21.47
CA ALA A 80 -1.19 -4.15 20.90
C ALA A 80 -1.51 -3.66 19.45
N PRO A 81 -2.68 -3.03 19.22
CA PRO A 81 -3.20 -2.79 17.86
C PRO A 81 -2.25 -1.97 16.98
N ALA A 82 -1.66 -0.88 17.50
CA ALA A 82 -0.74 -0.05 16.75
C ALA A 82 0.55 -0.78 16.37
N PHE A 83 1.09 -1.61 17.25
CA PHE A 83 2.30 -2.40 17.00
C PHE A 83 2.02 -3.50 15.96
N SER A 84 0.92 -4.23 16.10
CA SER A 84 0.51 -5.28 15.17
C SER A 84 0.20 -4.73 13.78
N ALA A 85 -0.52 -3.60 13.68
CA ALA A 85 -0.83 -2.98 12.40
C ALA A 85 0.43 -2.44 11.72
N SER A 86 1.32 -1.81 12.48
CA SER A 86 2.55 -1.23 11.93
C SER A 86 3.49 -2.31 11.37
N ILE A 87 3.59 -3.48 12.03
CA ILE A 87 4.45 -4.58 11.52
C ILE A 87 3.83 -5.26 10.30
N ALA A 88 2.51 -5.43 10.30
CA ALA A 88 1.78 -5.92 9.14
C ALA A 88 1.93 -4.98 7.93
N TYR A 89 1.88 -3.66 8.13
CA TYR A 89 2.16 -2.67 7.08
C TYR A 89 3.58 -2.80 6.55
N PHE A 90 4.59 -2.88 7.43
CA PHE A 90 5.98 -3.03 7.03
C PHE A 90 6.20 -4.29 6.17
N ASP A 91 5.71 -5.44 6.64
CA ASP A 91 5.83 -6.70 5.91
C ASP A 91 5.06 -6.69 4.58
N SER A 92 3.91 -6.02 4.54
CA SER A 92 3.15 -5.85 3.30
C SER A 92 3.89 -4.96 2.31
N TYR A 93 4.44 -3.82 2.78
CA TYR A 93 5.10 -2.83 1.94
C TYR A 93 6.38 -3.36 1.30
N ARG A 94 7.16 -4.18 2.01
CA ARG A 94 8.40 -4.78 1.48
C ARG A 94 8.18 -6.03 0.62
N SER A 95 6.95 -6.52 0.52
CA SER A 95 6.63 -7.74 -0.23
C SER A 95 6.29 -7.41 -1.68
N ALA A 96 7.16 -7.82 -2.63
CA ALA A 96 6.92 -7.61 -4.06
C ALA A 96 5.68 -8.36 -4.60
N ARG A 97 5.27 -9.43 -3.91
CA ARG A 97 4.06 -10.21 -4.20
C ARG A 97 3.24 -10.36 -2.93
N LEU A 98 2.01 -9.87 -2.98
CA LEU A 98 1.01 -10.02 -1.92
C LEU A 98 -0.05 -11.04 -2.35
N PRO A 99 -0.79 -11.66 -1.41
CA PRO A 99 -1.88 -12.58 -1.72
C PRO A 99 -3.12 -11.90 -2.35
N ALA A 100 -2.98 -10.65 -2.83
CA ALA A 100 -4.05 -9.92 -3.51
C ALA A 100 -4.49 -10.58 -4.84
N ASN A 101 -3.68 -11.47 -5.40
CA ASN A 101 -4.06 -12.31 -6.54
C ASN A 101 -5.27 -13.20 -6.22
N LEU A 102 -5.38 -13.71 -4.99
CA LEU A 102 -6.54 -14.50 -4.58
C LEU A 102 -7.80 -13.63 -4.50
N LEU A 103 -7.68 -12.39 -4.01
CA LEU A 103 -8.80 -11.43 -4.02
C LEU A 103 -9.25 -11.11 -5.44
N GLN A 104 -8.32 -10.92 -6.37
CA GLN A 104 -8.63 -10.73 -7.79
C GLN A 104 -9.35 -11.95 -8.38
N ALA A 105 -8.88 -13.16 -8.10
CA ALA A 105 -9.53 -14.40 -8.54
C ALA A 105 -10.95 -14.52 -7.97
N GLN A 106 -11.14 -14.25 -6.68
CA GLN A 106 -12.47 -14.27 -6.05
C GLN A 106 -13.42 -13.27 -6.71
N ARG A 107 -13.00 -12.01 -6.89
CA ARG A 107 -13.80 -10.97 -7.54
C ARG A 107 -14.21 -11.36 -8.96
N ASP A 108 -13.30 -11.96 -9.71
CA ASP A 108 -13.61 -12.45 -11.05
C ASP A 108 -14.56 -13.66 -11.00
N TYR A 109 -14.35 -14.59 -10.07
CA TYR A 109 -15.18 -15.78 -9.87
C TYR A 109 -16.65 -15.45 -9.61
N PHE A 110 -16.94 -14.64 -8.59
CA PHE A 110 -18.34 -14.39 -8.20
C PHE A 110 -18.99 -13.21 -8.92
N GLY A 111 -18.21 -12.37 -9.59
CA GLY A 111 -18.69 -11.07 -10.08
C GLY A 111 -18.18 -10.64 -11.45
N ALA A 112 -17.45 -11.50 -12.18
CA ALA A 112 -16.86 -11.20 -13.49
C ALA A 112 -16.09 -9.87 -13.51
N HIS A 113 -15.44 -9.53 -12.39
CA HIS A 113 -14.74 -8.26 -12.20
C HIS A 113 -13.41 -8.15 -12.93
N THR A 114 -12.97 -9.21 -13.62
CA THR A 114 -11.74 -9.27 -14.40
C THR A 114 -10.46 -9.12 -13.54
N TYR A 115 -9.32 -9.44 -14.13
CA TYR A 115 -8.00 -9.29 -13.52
C TYR A 115 -6.89 -9.10 -14.55
N GLU A 116 -5.73 -8.61 -14.10
CA GLU A 116 -4.52 -8.52 -14.91
C GLU A 116 -3.57 -9.69 -14.60
N ARG A 117 -2.69 -9.99 -15.55
CA ARG A 117 -1.69 -11.06 -15.44
C ARG A 117 -0.27 -10.51 -15.35
N VAL A 118 0.61 -11.32 -14.79
CA VAL A 118 2.02 -10.97 -14.61
C VAL A 118 2.90 -11.38 -15.80
N ASP A 119 2.43 -12.31 -16.63
CA ASP A 119 3.18 -12.87 -17.76
C ASP A 119 2.84 -12.19 -19.10
N LYS A 120 1.73 -11.47 -19.19
CA LYS A 120 1.36 -10.67 -20.37
C LYS A 120 0.43 -9.51 -20.00
N PRO A 121 0.51 -8.39 -20.73
CA PRO A 121 -0.44 -7.28 -20.58
C PRO A 121 -1.83 -7.70 -21.02
N GLY A 122 -2.86 -7.02 -20.49
CA GLY A 122 -4.26 -7.25 -20.85
C GLY A 122 -5.16 -7.40 -19.62
N ILE A 123 -6.46 -7.33 -19.88
CA ILE A 123 -7.52 -7.56 -18.87
C ILE A 123 -8.16 -8.91 -19.19
N PHE A 124 -8.28 -9.78 -18.20
CA PHE A 124 -8.70 -11.16 -18.38
C PHE A 124 -9.93 -11.47 -17.54
N HIS A 125 -10.81 -12.32 -18.08
CA HIS A 125 -11.87 -12.99 -17.33
C HIS A 125 -11.70 -14.50 -17.48
N THR A 126 -12.00 -15.26 -16.43
CA THR A 126 -11.98 -16.72 -16.44
C THR A 126 -13.38 -17.24 -16.12
N ASP A 127 -13.89 -18.17 -16.92
CA ASP A 127 -15.06 -18.95 -16.51
C ASP A 127 -14.57 -20.08 -15.59
N TRP A 128 -14.60 -19.78 -14.30
CA TRP A 128 -14.11 -20.65 -13.24
C TRP A 128 -14.98 -21.89 -13.00
N ILE A 129 -16.23 -21.89 -13.45
CA ILE A 129 -17.17 -23.01 -13.28
C ILE A 129 -17.13 -23.91 -14.52
N GLY A 130 -17.11 -23.31 -15.72
CA GLY A 130 -16.98 -24.02 -16.99
C GLY A 130 -15.57 -24.49 -17.31
N ASP A 131 -14.61 -24.27 -16.39
CA ASP A 131 -13.19 -24.60 -16.50
C ASP A 131 -12.55 -24.13 -17.82
N GLN A 132 -12.96 -22.94 -18.27
CA GLN A 132 -12.42 -22.36 -19.50
C GLN A 132 -11.16 -21.54 -19.18
N PRO A 133 -10.15 -21.58 -20.06
CA PRO A 133 -8.95 -20.78 -19.85
C PRO A 133 -9.28 -19.28 -19.86
N ALA A 134 -8.45 -18.51 -19.17
CA ALA A 134 -8.56 -17.06 -19.10
C ALA A 134 -8.64 -16.42 -20.50
N GLN A 135 -9.72 -15.69 -20.74
CA GLN A 135 -9.98 -14.98 -21.99
C GLN A 135 -9.62 -13.51 -21.81
N GLU A 136 -8.83 -12.96 -22.73
CA GLU A 136 -8.55 -11.53 -22.76
C GLU A 136 -9.81 -10.77 -23.22
N ILE A 137 -10.24 -9.80 -22.43
CA ILE A 137 -11.36 -8.94 -22.78
C ILE A 137 -10.83 -7.80 -23.66
N THR A 138 -10.91 -7.97 -24.97
CA THR A 138 -10.88 -6.84 -25.89
C THR A 138 -12.13 -5.97 -25.64
N ALA A 139 -11.98 -4.64 -25.60
CA ALA A 139 -12.98 -3.59 -25.33
C ALA A 139 -14.46 -4.01 -25.48
N PRO A 140 -15.38 -3.53 -24.61
CA PRO A 140 -16.75 -4.04 -24.53
C PRO A 140 -17.39 -4.06 -25.93
N LYS A 141 -17.92 -5.22 -26.33
CA LYS A 141 -18.86 -5.28 -27.46
C LYS A 141 -19.91 -4.20 -27.21
N PRO A 142 -20.21 -3.31 -28.18
CA PRO A 142 -21.27 -2.33 -28.01
C PRO A 142 -22.51 -3.09 -27.59
N THR A 143 -23.07 -2.72 -26.43
CA THR A 143 -24.34 -3.27 -25.96
C THR A 143 -25.33 -3.10 -27.11
N ALA A 144 -25.74 -4.21 -27.71
CA ALA A 144 -26.81 -4.20 -28.70
C ALA A 144 -27.98 -3.48 -28.02
N LYS A 145 -28.43 -2.37 -28.62
CA LYS A 145 -29.64 -1.68 -28.16
C LYS A 145 -30.71 -2.75 -28.08
N ARG A 146 -31.17 -3.08 -26.87
CA ARG A 146 -32.44 -3.80 -26.73
C ARG A 146 -33.45 -2.91 -27.44
N HIS A 147 -33.96 -3.39 -28.57
CA HIS A 147 -35.15 -2.79 -29.17
C HIS A 147 -36.24 -2.86 -28.10
N ALA A 148 -36.59 -1.70 -27.56
CA ALA A 148 -37.82 -1.55 -26.81
C ALA A 148 -38.95 -1.67 -27.84
N GLY A 149 -39.56 -2.84 -27.93
CA GLY A 149 -40.69 -3.10 -28.82
C GLY A 149 -40.97 -4.59 -28.95
N GLU A 150 -41.75 -5.13 -28.01
CA GLU A 150 -43.07 -5.76 -28.20
C GLU A 150 -43.63 -6.22 -26.85
#